data_AF-A0A2P6TI03-F1
#
_entry.id   AF-A0A2P6TI03-F1
#
_cell.length_a   1.000
_cell.length_b   1.000
_cell.length_c   1.000
_cell.angle_alpha   90.00
_cell.angle_beta   90.00
_cell.angle_gamma   90.00
#
_symmetry.space_group_name_H-M   'P 1'
#
loop_
_entity.id
_entity.type
_entity.pdbx_description
1 polymer ?
#
loop_
_entity_poly.entity_id
_entity_poly.type
_entity_poly.pdbx_seq_one_letter_code
_entity_poly.pdbx_strand_id
1 'polypeptide(L)'
;MPAGAAADRMTYLAGLLLNVTAVVHSPLSERDRWVLGALTASLALMCLLTLAAPHRYLRVRPMLSALMRAVNAGLLPVVMDGLTITRHGDERGWGTMARAAVVLLLPVTMLHVQYLASLGTPQPPLLHLAMQSASVALLMWRAPAVCRRYVAMHPSYERMASLAFAALQQGTSLACPGTRPTLQGVADAAAPWQKCEAVVWTLEVPLGFVLPTLLAWQAQLRAARAYAAERRQQEADDAGAAAVAELRCSMYERVCAPALKAAAFWGWPITLALAGLWGFIAALLRFDPDAA
;
A
#
# COMPACT_ATOMS: atom_id res chain seq x y z
N MET A 1 -11.25 -21.47 17.22
CA MET A 1 -11.29 -20.76 15.92
C MET A 1 -9.92 -20.19 15.64
N PRO A 2 -9.37 -20.31 14.41
CA PRO A 2 -8.08 -19.73 14.10
C PRO A 2 -8.15 -18.20 14.28
N ALA A 3 -7.25 -17.63 15.07
CA ALA A 3 -7.22 -16.20 15.39
C ALA A 3 -7.25 -15.29 14.14
N GLY A 4 -6.78 -15.79 12.99
CA GLY A 4 -6.84 -15.10 11.70
C GLY A 4 -8.24 -14.77 11.20
N ALA A 5 -9.25 -15.61 11.48
CA ALA A 5 -10.62 -15.38 11.02
C ALA A 5 -11.32 -14.22 11.73
N ALA A 6 -10.91 -13.87 12.96
CA ALA A 6 -11.45 -12.71 13.68
C ALA A 6 -10.84 -11.40 13.18
N ALA A 7 -9.52 -11.38 12.92
CA ALA A 7 -8.84 -10.23 12.34
C ALA A 7 -9.37 -9.90 10.92
N ASP A 8 -9.54 -10.91 10.06
CA ASP A 8 -10.14 -10.75 8.73
C ASP A 8 -11.51 -10.06 8.81
N ARG A 9 -12.36 -10.49 9.74
CA ARG A 9 -13.70 -9.94 9.92
C ARG A 9 -13.69 -8.46 10.34
N MET A 10 -12.84 -8.09 11.29
CA MET A 10 -12.71 -6.69 11.72
C MET A 10 -12.22 -5.80 10.59
N THR A 11 -11.26 -6.28 9.80
CA THR A 11 -10.75 -5.54 8.65
C THR A 11 -11.81 -5.35 7.56
N TYR A 12 -12.52 -6.41 7.17
CA TYR A 12 -13.58 -6.28 6.17
C TYR A 12 -14.70 -5.38 6.66
N LEU A 13 -15.06 -5.44 7.95
CA LEU A 13 -16.06 -4.57 8.56
C LEU A 13 -15.62 -3.10 8.53
N ALA A 14 -14.36 -2.79 8.89
CA ALA A 14 -13.83 -1.44 8.86
C ALA A 14 -13.80 -0.87 7.44
N GLY A 15 -13.35 -1.65 6.45
CA GLY A 15 -13.36 -1.25 5.04
C GLY A 15 -14.78 -1.07 4.49
N LEU A 16 -15.72 -1.93 4.90
CA LEU A 16 -17.14 -1.82 4.56
C LEU A 16 -17.73 -0.52 5.12
N LEU A 17 -17.51 -0.23 6.41
CA LEU A 17 -18.01 0.98 7.05
C LEU A 17 -17.44 2.23 6.37
N LEU A 18 -16.13 2.28 6.12
CA LEU A 18 -15.49 3.39 5.42
C LEU A 18 -16.11 3.64 4.04
N ASN A 19 -16.32 2.58 3.25
CA ASN A 19 -16.89 2.70 1.91
C ASN A 19 -18.38 3.08 1.95
N VAL A 20 -19.17 2.52 2.86
CA VAL A 20 -20.58 2.90 3.04
C VAL A 20 -20.69 4.36 3.44
N THR A 21 -19.89 4.82 4.41
CA THR A 21 -19.85 6.23 4.81
C THR A 21 -19.48 7.12 3.63
N ALA A 22 -18.48 6.72 2.83
CA ALA A 22 -18.09 7.45 1.64
C ALA A 22 -19.22 7.49 0.57
N VAL A 23 -19.92 6.39 0.30
CA VAL A 23 -21.05 6.33 -0.64
C VAL A 23 -22.21 7.23 -0.19
N VAL A 24 -22.54 7.19 1.10
CA VAL A 24 -23.74 7.86 1.64
C VAL A 24 -23.52 9.37 1.83
N HIS A 25 -22.32 9.78 2.26
CA HIS A 25 -22.08 11.16 2.68
C HIS A 25 -21.25 11.99 1.69
N SER A 26 -20.63 11.39 0.68
CA SER A 26 -19.83 12.13 -0.30
C SER A 26 -20.67 12.51 -1.52
N PRO A 27 -20.52 13.73 -2.06
CA PRO A 27 -21.18 14.15 -3.30
C PRO A 27 -20.50 13.50 -4.51
N LEU A 28 -20.77 12.20 -4.71
CA LEU A 28 -20.21 11.37 -5.76
C LEU A 28 -21.07 11.43 -7.02
N SER A 29 -20.42 11.41 -8.19
CA SER A 29 -21.13 11.20 -9.45
C SER A 29 -21.88 9.86 -9.43
N GLU A 30 -22.89 9.69 -10.29
CA GLU A 30 -23.63 8.43 -10.37
C GLU A 30 -22.69 7.25 -10.72
N ARG A 31 -21.75 7.47 -11.64
CA ARG A 31 -20.72 6.49 -12.00
C ARG A 31 -19.87 6.08 -10.80
N ASP A 32 -19.41 7.06 -10.01
CA ASP A 32 -18.54 6.80 -8.84
C ASP A 32 -19.31 6.07 -7.74
N ARG A 33 -20.61 6.36 -7.56
CA ARG A 33 -21.49 5.63 -6.65
C ARG A 33 -21.64 4.17 -7.05
N TRP A 34 -21.82 3.86 -8.33
CA TRP A 34 -21.87 2.48 -8.81
C TRP A 34 -20.55 1.74 -8.59
N VAL A 35 -19.44 2.41 -8.84
CA VAL A 35 -18.09 1.88 -8.63
C VAL A 35 -17.80 1.59 -7.15
N LEU A 36 -18.06 2.55 -6.28
CA LEU A 36 -17.82 2.40 -4.84
C LEU A 36 -18.85 1.43 -4.23
N GLY A 37 -20.07 1.40 -4.75
CA GLY A 37 -21.09 0.40 -4.43
C GLY A 37 -20.67 -1.02 -4.79
N ALA A 38 -20.08 -1.23 -5.98
CA ALA A 38 -19.54 -2.52 -6.39
C ALA A 38 -18.37 -2.97 -5.48
N LEU A 39 -17.48 -2.06 -5.08
CA LEU A 39 -16.43 -2.34 -4.09
C LEU A 39 -17.02 -2.72 -2.75
N THR A 40 -17.99 -1.96 -2.27
CA THR A 40 -18.69 -2.23 -1.00
C THR A 40 -19.36 -3.60 -1.04
N ALA A 41 -20.06 -3.93 -2.12
CA ALA A 41 -20.71 -5.21 -2.32
C ALA A 41 -19.70 -6.37 -2.35
N SER A 42 -18.55 -6.18 -3.00
CA SER A 42 -17.49 -7.20 -3.03
C SER A 42 -16.87 -7.45 -1.63
N LEU A 43 -16.65 -6.40 -0.83
CA LEU A 43 -16.20 -6.53 0.56
C LEU A 43 -17.25 -7.20 1.45
N ALA A 44 -18.53 -6.85 1.26
CA ALA A 44 -19.65 -7.48 1.96
C ALA A 44 -19.74 -8.97 1.61
N LEU A 45 -19.64 -9.34 0.33
CA LEU A 45 -19.62 -10.72 -0.13
C LEU A 45 -18.45 -11.50 0.48
N MET A 46 -17.26 -10.91 0.52
CA MET A 46 -16.09 -11.51 1.17
C MET A 46 -16.33 -11.75 2.67
N CYS A 47 -16.89 -10.76 3.37
CA CYS A 47 -17.27 -10.89 4.77
C CYS A 47 -18.30 -12.01 4.97
N LEU A 48 -19.34 -12.07 4.14
CA LEU A 48 -20.36 -13.13 4.19
C LEU A 48 -19.77 -14.51 3.91
N LEU A 49 -18.88 -14.66 2.92
CA LEU A 49 -18.20 -15.92 2.64
C LEU A 49 -17.32 -16.37 3.81
N THR A 50 -16.64 -15.44 4.50
CA THR A 50 -15.86 -15.77 5.70
C THR A 50 -16.72 -16.26 6.87
N LEU A 51 -17.95 -15.75 6.98
CA LEU A 51 -18.90 -16.11 8.04
C LEU A 51 -19.66 -17.41 7.73
N ALA A 52 -20.16 -17.55 6.51
CA ALA A 52 -21.09 -18.62 6.13
C ALA A 52 -20.40 -19.90 5.66
N ALA A 53 -19.20 -19.82 5.06
CA ALA A 53 -18.53 -20.97 4.47
C ALA A 53 -17.00 -20.90 4.58
N PRO A 54 -16.44 -20.91 5.81
CA PRO A 54 -15.01 -20.65 6.05
C PRO A 54 -14.09 -21.60 5.28
N HIS A 55 -14.44 -22.89 5.16
CA HIS A 55 -13.65 -23.87 4.41
C HIS A 55 -13.62 -23.60 2.90
N ARG A 56 -14.77 -23.22 2.30
CA ARG A 56 -14.82 -22.87 0.88
C ARG A 56 -14.10 -21.56 0.62
N TYR A 57 -14.31 -20.57 1.50
CA TYR A 57 -13.62 -19.29 1.47
C TYR A 57 -12.11 -19.50 1.39
N LEU A 58 -11.51 -20.28 2.29
CA LEU A 58 -10.06 -20.56 2.28
C LEU A 58 -9.53 -21.07 0.93
N ARG A 59 -10.33 -21.87 0.20
CA ARG A 59 -9.93 -22.44 -1.11
C ARG A 59 -9.94 -21.41 -2.23
N VAL A 60 -10.94 -20.53 -2.27
CA VAL A 60 -11.08 -19.48 -3.31
C VAL A 60 -10.40 -18.15 -2.92
N ARG A 61 -9.95 -18.03 -1.67
CA ARG A 61 -9.39 -16.81 -1.07
C ARG A 61 -8.26 -16.15 -1.87
N PRO A 62 -7.26 -16.88 -2.42
CA PRO A 62 -6.19 -16.23 -3.19
C PRO A 62 -6.72 -15.56 -4.47
N MET A 63 -7.65 -16.23 -5.16
CA MET A 63 -8.29 -15.71 -6.37
C MET A 63 -9.15 -14.49 -6.06
N LEU A 64 -9.92 -14.53 -4.97
CA LEU A 64 -10.73 -13.39 -4.53
C LEU A 64 -9.85 -12.20 -4.11
N SER A 65 -8.73 -12.44 -3.42
CA SER A 65 -7.77 -11.39 -3.08
C SER A 65 -7.15 -10.76 -4.33
N ALA A 66 -6.74 -11.59 -5.30
CA ALA A 66 -6.21 -11.11 -6.58
C ALA A 66 -7.25 -10.27 -7.35
N LEU A 67 -8.51 -10.74 -7.39
CA LEU A 67 -9.62 -10.01 -8.01
C LEU A 67 -9.87 -8.67 -7.31
N MET A 68 -9.93 -8.65 -5.98
CA MET A 68 -10.11 -7.41 -5.21
C MET A 68 -8.97 -6.42 -5.44
N ARG A 69 -7.72 -6.90 -5.55
CA ARG A 69 -6.57 -6.05 -5.90
C ARG A 69 -6.70 -5.47 -7.31
N ALA A 70 -7.07 -6.30 -8.28
CA ALA A 70 -7.29 -5.85 -9.66
C ALA A 70 -8.43 -4.84 -9.79
N VAL A 71 -9.55 -5.10 -9.10
CA VAL A 71 -10.71 -4.19 -9.05
C VAL A 71 -10.33 -2.88 -8.37
N ASN A 72 -9.73 -2.90 -7.18
CA ASN A 72 -9.29 -1.68 -6.50
C ASN A 72 -8.30 -0.87 -7.36
N ALA A 73 -7.35 -1.52 -8.03
CA ALA A 73 -6.42 -0.84 -8.92
C ALA A 73 -7.12 -0.24 -10.16
N GLY A 74 -8.12 -0.93 -10.71
CA GLY A 74 -8.94 -0.43 -11.81
C GLY A 74 -9.88 0.70 -11.42
N LEU A 75 -10.26 0.81 -10.14
CA LEU A 75 -11.20 1.81 -9.63
C LEU A 75 -10.54 3.06 -9.08
N LEU A 76 -9.23 3.03 -8.83
CA LEU A 76 -8.45 4.20 -8.43
C LEU A 76 -8.68 5.43 -9.35
N PRO A 77 -8.70 5.32 -10.69
CA PRO A 77 -8.97 6.46 -11.57
C PRO A 77 -10.34 7.08 -11.35
N VAL A 78 -11.35 6.24 -11.05
CA VAL A 78 -12.73 6.68 -10.84
C VAL A 78 -12.87 7.42 -9.52
N VAL A 79 -12.26 6.92 -8.45
CA VAL A 79 -12.25 7.61 -7.16
C VAL A 79 -11.53 8.96 -7.25
N MET A 80 -10.42 9.03 -8.00
CA MET A 80 -9.70 10.28 -8.22
C MET A 80 -10.51 11.28 -9.05
N ASP A 81 -11.27 10.81 -10.04
CA ASP A 81 -12.16 11.66 -10.84
C ASP A 81 -13.33 12.21 -9.99
N GLY A 82 -13.90 11.41 -9.07
CA GLY A 82 -14.98 11.86 -8.17
C GLY A 82 -14.57 12.94 -7.15
N LEU A 83 -13.30 12.98 -6.74
CA LEU A 83 -12.79 14.00 -5.81
C LEU A 83 -12.72 15.41 -6.43
N THR A 84 -12.77 15.52 -7.77
CA THR A 84 -12.80 16.81 -8.49
C THR A 84 -14.10 17.60 -8.21
N ILE A 85 -15.17 16.93 -7.79
CA ILE A 85 -16.55 17.48 -7.70
C ILE A 85 -16.76 18.32 -6.43
N THR A 86 -15.93 18.19 -5.40
CA THR A 86 -16.07 18.94 -4.13
C THR A 86 -15.56 20.40 -4.21
N ARG A 87 -15.64 21.03 -5.39
CA ARG A 87 -14.96 22.28 -5.76
C ARG A 87 -15.57 23.56 -5.15
N HIS A 88 -16.70 23.50 -4.46
CA HIS A 88 -17.44 24.70 -4.05
C HIS A 88 -17.34 24.97 -2.55
N GLY A 89 -16.33 25.74 -2.13
CA GLY A 89 -16.20 26.22 -0.76
C GLY A 89 -14.88 26.97 -0.52
N ASP A 90 -15.00 28.29 -0.46
CA ASP A 90 -14.04 29.36 -0.10
C ASP A 90 -12.52 29.10 -0.15
N GLU A 91 -11.87 29.88 -1.02
CA GLU A 91 -10.48 29.74 -1.44
C GLU A 91 -9.55 30.63 -0.61
N ARG A 92 -9.06 30.14 0.54
CA ARG A 92 -7.75 30.48 1.16
C ARG A 92 -7.66 29.90 2.57
N GLY A 93 -6.70 29.00 2.80
CA GLY A 93 -6.34 28.58 4.14
C GLY A 93 -5.71 27.19 4.22
N TRP A 94 -5.32 26.80 5.43
CA TRP A 94 -4.77 25.48 5.76
C TRP A 94 -5.70 24.33 5.34
N GLY A 95 -7.02 24.57 5.30
CA GLY A 95 -8.00 23.57 4.86
C GLY A 95 -7.78 23.09 3.41
N THR A 96 -7.41 23.98 2.49
CA THR A 96 -7.15 23.62 1.09
C THR A 96 -5.87 22.80 0.95
N MET A 97 -4.83 23.11 1.73
CA MET A 97 -3.57 22.35 1.76
C MET A 97 -3.75 20.99 2.42
N ALA A 98 -4.49 20.91 3.53
CA ALA A 98 -4.83 19.64 4.17
C ALA A 98 -5.61 18.73 3.20
N ARG A 99 -6.59 19.30 2.48
CA ARG A 99 -7.32 18.57 1.44
C ARG A 99 -6.43 18.12 0.29
N ALA A 100 -5.51 18.98 -0.17
CA ALA A 100 -4.53 18.63 -1.18
C ALA A 100 -3.68 17.42 -0.75
N ALA A 101 -3.21 17.42 0.50
CA ALA A 101 -2.44 16.32 1.08
C ALA A 101 -3.28 15.04 1.19
N VAL A 102 -4.53 15.12 1.64
CA VAL A 102 -5.43 13.96 1.74
C VAL A 102 -5.66 13.33 0.36
N VAL A 103 -5.91 14.14 -0.67
CA VAL A 103 -6.09 13.65 -2.04
C VAL A 103 -4.79 13.01 -2.57
N LEU A 104 -3.64 13.60 -2.27
CA LEU A 104 -2.32 13.05 -2.65
C LEU A 104 -2.04 11.71 -1.95
N LEU A 105 -2.52 11.54 -0.71
CA LEU A 105 -2.34 10.32 0.08
C LEU A 105 -3.38 9.23 -0.24
N LEU A 106 -4.46 9.54 -0.96
CA LEU A 106 -5.53 8.57 -1.23
C LEU A 106 -5.07 7.32 -2.00
N PRO A 107 -4.18 7.42 -3.02
CA PRO A 107 -3.59 6.22 -3.65
C PRO A 107 -2.86 5.33 -2.65
N VAL A 108 -2.15 5.95 -1.70
CA VAL A 108 -1.41 5.27 -0.64
C VAL A 108 -2.39 4.59 0.33
N THR A 109 -3.49 5.24 0.73
CA THR A 109 -4.46 4.62 1.65
C THR A 109 -5.23 3.47 1.02
N MET A 110 -5.53 3.53 -0.29
CA MET A 110 -6.13 2.43 -1.05
C MET A 110 -5.24 1.17 -1.08
N LEU A 111 -3.91 1.34 -1.16
CA LEU A 111 -2.95 0.26 -0.97
C LEU A 111 -3.02 -0.37 0.42
N HIS A 112 -3.22 0.44 1.46
CA HIS A 112 -3.37 -0.06 2.83
C HIS A 112 -4.63 -0.90 2.99
N VAL A 113 -5.73 -0.57 2.31
CA VAL A 113 -6.95 -1.40 2.34
C VAL A 113 -6.69 -2.77 1.70
N GLN A 114 -5.97 -2.84 0.58
CA GLN A 114 -5.56 -4.10 -0.04
C GLN A 114 -4.61 -4.92 0.87
N TYR A 115 -3.73 -4.22 1.58
CA TYR A 115 -2.84 -4.83 2.56
C TYR A 115 -3.59 -5.34 3.80
N LEU A 116 -4.50 -4.57 4.37
CA LEU A 116 -5.31 -5.00 5.50
C LEU A 116 -6.11 -6.26 5.10
N ALA A 117 -6.68 -6.29 3.90
CA ALA A 117 -7.35 -7.49 3.38
C ALA A 117 -6.40 -8.70 3.23
N SER A 118 -5.08 -8.48 3.15
CA SER A 118 -4.07 -9.54 3.13
C SER A 118 -3.63 -10.01 4.52
N LEU A 119 -3.85 -9.23 5.58
CA LEU A 119 -3.32 -9.52 6.92
C LEU A 119 -3.89 -10.79 7.57
N GLY A 120 -5.15 -11.16 7.36
CA GLY A 120 -5.64 -12.46 7.82
C GLY A 120 -5.51 -13.57 6.77
N THR A 121 -4.83 -13.29 5.65
CA THR A 121 -4.56 -14.26 4.59
C THR A 121 -3.07 -14.49 4.36
N PRO A 122 -2.37 -15.27 5.23
CA PRO A 122 -0.97 -15.54 5.01
C PRO A 122 -0.77 -16.29 3.69
N GLN A 123 -0.22 -15.60 2.69
CA GLN A 123 0.23 -16.18 1.43
C GLN A 123 1.67 -16.67 1.57
N PRO A 124 2.09 -17.69 0.79
CA PRO A 124 3.51 -18.02 0.70
C PRO A 124 4.34 -16.75 0.43
N PRO A 125 5.50 -16.56 1.10
CA PRO A 125 6.22 -15.28 1.07
C PRO A 125 6.52 -14.75 -0.34
N LEU A 126 6.87 -15.65 -1.27
CA LEU A 126 7.16 -15.31 -2.67
C LEU A 126 5.91 -14.92 -3.45
N LEU A 127 4.78 -15.58 -3.18
CA LEU A 127 3.51 -15.22 -3.81
C LEU A 127 3.04 -13.84 -3.32
N HIS A 128 3.18 -13.57 -2.02
CA HIS A 128 2.91 -12.25 -1.45
C HIS A 128 3.74 -11.17 -2.14
N LEU A 129 5.06 -11.40 -2.29
CA LEU A 129 5.93 -10.46 -3.01
C LEU A 129 5.48 -10.24 -4.45
N ALA A 130 5.19 -11.30 -5.20
CA ALA A 130 4.77 -11.18 -6.59
C ALA A 130 3.47 -10.37 -6.71
N MET A 131 2.47 -10.69 -5.88
CA MET A 131 1.20 -9.99 -5.88
C MET A 131 1.35 -8.53 -5.41
N GLN A 132 2.15 -8.26 -4.39
CA GLN A 132 2.37 -6.90 -3.90
C GLN A 132 3.18 -6.07 -4.91
N SER A 133 4.17 -6.68 -5.56
CA SER A 133 4.97 -6.03 -6.62
C SER A 133 4.09 -5.66 -7.80
N ALA A 134 3.21 -6.56 -8.25
CA ALA A 134 2.28 -6.29 -9.34
C ALA A 134 1.31 -5.16 -8.98
N SER A 135 0.76 -5.16 -7.76
CA SER A 135 -0.11 -4.09 -7.26
C SER A 135 0.60 -2.73 -7.26
N VAL A 136 1.82 -2.66 -6.70
CA VAL A 136 2.57 -1.41 -6.59
C VAL A 136 3.06 -0.94 -7.97
N ALA A 137 3.56 -1.84 -8.81
CA ALA A 137 3.95 -1.51 -10.18
C ALA A 137 2.80 -0.93 -11.01
N LEU A 138 1.60 -1.50 -10.86
CA LEU A 138 0.40 -0.99 -11.53
C LEU A 138 0.03 0.43 -11.08
N LEU A 139 0.21 0.74 -9.79
CA LEU A 139 -0.03 2.08 -9.25
C LEU A 139 1.04 3.08 -9.70
N MET A 140 2.31 2.69 -9.61
CA MET A 140 3.43 3.48 -10.11
C MET A 140 3.28 3.79 -11.60
N TRP A 141 2.81 2.82 -12.41
CA TRP A 141 2.51 3.02 -13.83
C TRP A 141 1.36 4.01 -14.08
N ARG A 142 0.40 4.09 -13.16
CA ARG A 142 -0.75 5.01 -13.25
C ARG A 142 -0.49 6.38 -12.65
N ALA A 143 0.47 6.49 -11.73
CA ALA A 143 0.84 7.73 -11.06
C ALA A 143 1.02 8.94 -12.00
N PRO A 144 1.64 8.83 -13.21
CA PRO A 144 1.84 10.00 -14.08
C PRO A 144 0.52 10.62 -14.54
N ALA A 145 -0.43 9.80 -14.98
CA ALA A 145 -1.72 10.26 -15.46
C ALA A 145 -2.54 10.91 -14.32
N VAL A 146 -2.49 10.30 -13.13
CA VAL A 146 -3.16 10.83 -11.93
C VAL A 146 -2.52 12.15 -11.49
N CYS A 147 -1.19 12.22 -11.44
CA CYS A 147 -0.47 13.43 -11.05
C CYS A 147 -0.69 14.59 -12.02
N ARG A 148 -0.76 14.35 -13.34
CA ARG A 148 -1.12 15.37 -14.33
C ARG A 148 -2.49 15.97 -14.05
N ARG A 149 -3.50 15.13 -13.78
CA ARG A 149 -4.84 15.60 -13.39
C ARG A 149 -4.80 16.33 -12.06
N TYR A 150 -4.08 15.80 -11.07
CA TYR A 150 -3.96 16.37 -9.73
C TYR A 150 -3.43 17.80 -9.76
N VAL A 151 -2.29 18.04 -10.41
CA VAL A 151 -1.71 19.39 -10.45
C VAL A 151 -2.55 20.35 -11.31
N ALA A 152 -3.27 19.85 -12.32
CA ALA A 152 -4.18 20.65 -13.14
C ALA A 152 -5.48 21.04 -12.43
N MET A 153 -5.86 20.36 -11.33
CA MET A 153 -7.11 20.66 -10.62
C MET A 153 -7.09 22.01 -9.89
N HIS A 154 -5.99 22.35 -9.22
CA HIS A 154 -5.89 23.56 -8.40
C HIS A 154 -4.43 23.98 -8.11
N PRO A 155 -4.09 25.28 -8.11
CA PRO A 155 -2.71 25.76 -7.85
C PRO A 155 -2.14 25.39 -6.47
N SER A 156 -2.99 25.09 -5.48
CA SER A 156 -2.50 24.60 -4.18
C SER A 156 -1.98 23.16 -4.24
N TYR A 157 -2.45 22.35 -5.20
CA TYR A 157 -2.08 20.95 -5.34
C TYR A 157 -0.67 20.84 -5.94
N GLU A 158 -0.39 21.64 -6.97
CA GLU A 158 0.97 21.86 -7.47
C GLU A 158 1.93 22.35 -6.38
N ARG A 159 1.52 23.36 -5.59
CA ARG A 159 2.34 23.87 -4.48
C ARG A 159 2.63 22.78 -3.46
N MET A 160 1.63 21.97 -3.09
CA MET A 160 1.80 20.85 -2.17
C MET A 160 2.79 19.82 -2.73
N ALA A 161 2.64 19.41 -3.99
CA ALA A 161 3.56 18.48 -4.64
C ALA A 161 5.00 19.03 -4.67
N SER A 162 5.17 20.32 -4.97
CA SER A 162 6.48 20.97 -5.00
C SER A 162 7.12 21.07 -3.62
N LEU A 163 6.34 21.40 -2.57
CA LEU A 163 6.83 21.42 -1.19
C LEU A 163 7.25 20.02 -0.72
N ALA A 164 6.43 19.01 -0.99
CA ALA A 164 6.76 17.62 -0.66
C ALA A 164 8.01 17.16 -1.42
N PHE A 165 8.13 17.47 -2.70
CA PHE A 165 9.32 17.16 -3.49
C PHE A 165 10.58 17.84 -2.92
N ALA A 166 10.49 19.13 -2.58
CA ALA A 166 11.61 19.86 -1.98
C ALA A 166 12.05 19.23 -0.64
N ALA A 167 11.10 18.79 0.19
CA ALA A 167 11.41 18.07 1.42
C ALA A 167 12.15 16.75 1.15
N LEU A 168 11.70 15.97 0.15
CA LEU A 168 12.37 14.73 -0.27
C LEU A 168 13.77 14.99 -0.84
N GLN A 169 13.93 16.06 -1.62
CA GLN A 169 15.22 16.50 -2.15
C GLN A 169 16.19 16.86 -1.02
N GLN A 170 15.75 17.62 -0.01
CA GLN A 170 16.59 17.96 1.14
C GLN A 170 16.95 16.71 1.95
N GLY A 171 15.97 15.84 2.22
CA GLY A 171 16.20 14.57 2.92
C GLY A 171 17.21 13.68 2.18
N THR A 172 17.08 13.59 0.85
CA THR A 172 18.00 12.83 -0.01
C THR A 172 19.40 13.45 -0.01
N SER A 173 19.49 14.78 -0.09
CA SER A 173 20.79 15.48 -0.08
C SER A 173 21.52 15.31 1.26
N LEU A 174 20.79 15.23 2.36
CA LEU A 174 21.34 14.93 3.69
C LEU A 174 21.81 13.47 3.79
N ALA A 175 21.05 12.53 3.23
CA ALA A 175 21.41 11.11 3.23
C ALA A 175 22.56 10.79 2.27
N CYS A 176 22.71 11.55 1.19
CA CYS A 176 23.71 11.36 0.15
C CYS A 176 24.45 12.68 -0.15
N PRO A 177 25.48 13.04 0.65
CA PRO A 177 26.25 14.26 0.45
C PRO A 177 26.81 14.37 -0.98
N GLY A 178 26.78 15.58 -1.53
CA GLY A 178 27.25 15.84 -2.90
C GLY A 178 26.19 15.71 -4.01
N THR A 179 25.00 15.19 -3.70
CA THR A 179 23.91 15.06 -4.70
C THR A 179 23.07 16.34 -4.88
N ARG A 180 23.20 17.31 -3.98
CA ARG A 180 22.41 18.56 -3.97
C ARG A 180 22.38 19.33 -5.31
N PRO A 181 23.52 19.63 -5.99
CA PRO A 181 23.48 20.38 -7.24
C PRO A 181 22.74 19.62 -8.35
N THR A 182 22.98 18.31 -8.47
CA THR A 182 22.28 17.46 -9.44
C THR A 182 20.78 17.42 -9.17
N LEU A 183 20.38 17.21 -7.92
CA LEU A 183 18.96 17.18 -7.56
C LEU A 183 18.27 18.53 -7.76
N GLN A 184 18.98 19.65 -7.54
CA GLN A 184 18.45 20.98 -7.82
C GLN A 184 18.23 21.18 -9.32
N GLY A 185 19.19 20.81 -10.16
CA GLY A 185 19.02 20.87 -11.61
C GLY A 185 17.82 20.04 -12.09
N VAL A 186 17.62 18.84 -11.53
CA VAL A 186 16.44 18.01 -11.81
C VAL A 186 15.16 18.68 -11.30
N ALA A 187 15.17 19.31 -10.12
CA ALA A 187 14.02 20.01 -9.58
C ALA A 187 13.60 21.21 -10.44
N ASP A 188 14.56 21.93 -11.01
CA ASP A 188 14.33 23.11 -11.84
C ASP A 188 13.80 22.71 -13.23
N ALA A 189 14.27 21.59 -13.78
CA ALA A 189 13.81 21.05 -15.05
C ALA A 189 12.47 20.29 -14.96
N ALA A 190 12.12 19.74 -13.79
CA ALA A 190 10.94 18.89 -13.64
C ALA A 190 9.63 19.67 -13.68
N ALA A 191 8.69 19.22 -14.51
CA ALA A 191 7.32 19.69 -14.54
C ALA A 191 6.60 19.41 -13.20
N PRO A 192 5.56 20.18 -12.83
CA PRO A 192 4.82 19.98 -11.58
C PRO A 192 4.28 18.55 -11.37
N TRP A 193 3.79 17.92 -12.43
CA TRP A 193 3.27 16.56 -12.36
C TRP A 193 4.38 15.50 -12.16
N GLN A 194 5.60 15.75 -12.65
CA GLN A 194 6.76 14.89 -12.40
C GLN A 194 7.19 14.97 -10.93
N LYS A 195 7.16 16.17 -10.34
CA LYS A 195 7.39 16.36 -8.89
C LYS A 195 6.36 15.60 -8.05
N CYS A 196 5.07 15.69 -8.42
CA CYS A 196 4.02 14.88 -7.82
C CYS A 196 4.29 13.38 -7.94
N GLU A 197 4.68 12.91 -9.13
CA GLU A 197 4.95 11.50 -9.37
C GLU A 197 6.07 10.97 -8.46
N ALA A 198 7.17 11.71 -8.35
CA ALA A 198 8.28 11.34 -7.48
C ALA A 198 7.85 11.27 -6.01
N VAL A 199 7.00 12.19 -5.55
CA VAL A 199 6.43 12.14 -4.19
C VAL A 199 5.57 10.89 -4.00
N VAL A 200 4.69 10.58 -4.96
CA VAL A 200 3.82 9.39 -4.90
C VAL A 200 4.66 8.11 -4.86
N TRP A 201 5.64 7.95 -5.74
CA TRP A 201 6.53 6.77 -5.76
C TRP A 201 7.31 6.62 -4.45
N THR A 202 7.78 7.73 -3.89
CA THR A 202 8.49 7.76 -2.60
C THR A 202 7.62 7.30 -1.44
N LEU A 203 6.30 7.51 -1.51
CA LEU A 203 5.37 7.05 -0.48
C LEU A 203 4.89 5.61 -0.76
N GLU A 204 4.65 5.26 -2.03
CA GLU A 204 4.13 3.95 -2.44
C GLU A 204 5.13 2.82 -2.19
N VAL A 205 6.42 3.02 -2.41
CA VAL A 205 7.41 1.95 -2.16
C VAL A 205 7.47 1.56 -0.67
N PRO A 206 7.70 2.47 0.29
CA PRO A 206 7.77 2.09 1.69
C PRO A 206 6.42 1.67 2.25
N LEU A 207 5.35 2.41 1.96
CA LEU A 207 4.05 2.19 2.60
C LEU A 207 3.16 1.19 1.85
N GLY A 208 3.35 1.08 0.53
CA GLY A 208 2.62 0.17 -0.34
C GLY A 208 3.33 -1.16 -0.56
N PHE A 209 4.66 -1.23 -0.44
CA PHE A 209 5.41 -2.47 -0.66
C PHE A 209 6.09 -2.98 0.60
N VAL A 210 7.03 -2.20 1.16
CA VAL A 210 7.95 -2.69 2.18
C VAL A 210 7.27 -2.93 3.52
N LEU A 211 6.59 -1.92 4.08
CA LEU A 211 5.90 -2.02 5.37
C LEU A 211 4.84 -3.14 5.36
N PRO A 212 3.93 -3.21 4.38
CA PRO A 212 3.00 -4.32 4.22
C PRO A 212 3.67 -5.70 4.24
N THR A 213 4.77 -5.84 3.49
CA THR A 213 5.49 -7.10 3.38
C THR A 213 6.15 -7.49 4.70
N LEU A 214 6.82 -6.57 5.38
CA LEU A 214 7.45 -6.83 6.67
C LEU A 214 6.42 -7.22 7.72
N LEU A 215 5.28 -6.53 7.80
CA LEU A 215 4.24 -6.87 8.76
C LEU A 215 3.61 -8.24 8.45
N ALA A 216 3.28 -8.53 7.19
CA ALA A 216 2.73 -9.82 6.78
C ALA A 216 3.70 -10.96 7.10
N TRP A 217 4.99 -10.79 6.77
CA TRP A 217 6.03 -11.77 7.05
C TRP A 217 6.28 -11.96 8.54
N GLN A 218 6.22 -10.89 9.33
CA GLN A 218 6.35 -10.98 10.78
C GLN A 218 5.19 -11.79 11.39
N ALA A 219 3.96 -11.53 10.95
CA ALA A 219 2.79 -12.28 11.39
C ALA A 219 2.88 -13.77 11.00
N GLN A 220 3.27 -14.06 9.76
CA GLN A 220 3.48 -15.42 9.25
C GLN A 220 4.54 -16.18 10.04
N LEU A 221 5.70 -15.56 10.27
CA LEU A 221 6.81 -16.18 10.99
C LEU A 221 6.44 -16.46 12.45
N ARG A 222 5.74 -15.52 13.11
CA ARG A 222 5.22 -15.74 14.48
C ARG A 222 4.25 -16.91 14.53
N ALA A 223 3.30 -16.97 13.59
CA ALA A 223 2.33 -18.06 13.53
C ALA A 223 3.01 -19.42 13.29
N ALA A 224 3.97 -19.48 12.36
CA ALA A 224 4.70 -20.71 12.05
C ALA A 224 5.54 -21.21 13.25
N ARG A 225 6.18 -20.30 13.99
CA ARG A 225 6.93 -20.61 15.21
C ARG A 225 6.03 -21.08 16.35
N ALA A 226 4.87 -20.44 16.54
CA ALA A 226 3.89 -20.85 17.54
C ALA A 226 3.38 -22.28 17.25
N TYR A 227 3.04 -22.56 16.00
CA TYR A 227 2.61 -23.90 15.57
C TYR A 227 3.68 -24.97 15.82
N ALA A 228 4.94 -24.70 15.46
CA ALA A 228 6.04 -25.64 15.72
C ALA A 228 6.29 -25.85 17.22
N ALA A 229 6.12 -24.81 18.05
CA ALA A 229 6.25 -24.93 19.50
C ALA A 229 5.12 -25.76 20.13
N GLU A 230 3.87 -25.55 19.71
CA GLU A 230 2.72 -26.35 20.15
C GLU A 230 2.88 -27.83 19.75
N ARG A 231 3.31 -28.09 18.51
CA ARG A 231 3.64 -29.45 18.02
C ARG A 231 4.70 -30.13 18.87
N ARG A 232 5.76 -29.41 19.22
CA ARG A 232 6.82 -29.91 20.10
C ARG A 232 6.33 -30.27 21.50
N GLN A 233 5.32 -29.59 22.01
CA GLN A 233 4.75 -29.88 23.34
C GLN A 233 3.75 -31.05 23.31
N GLN A 234 3.09 -31.28 22.18
CA GLN A 234 2.02 -32.28 22.06
C GLN A 234 2.50 -33.65 21.59
N GLU A 235 3.57 -33.69 20.80
CA GLU A 235 4.07 -34.93 20.18
C GLU A 235 5.28 -35.47 20.93
N ALA A 236 5.57 -36.78 20.77
CA ALA A 236 6.79 -37.39 21.30
C ALA A 236 8.03 -36.62 20.82
N ASP A 237 9.10 -36.61 21.62
CA ASP A 237 10.29 -35.78 21.41
C ASP A 237 10.83 -35.80 19.96
N ASP A 238 10.80 -36.97 19.30
CA ASP A 238 11.26 -37.15 17.93
C ASP A 238 10.38 -36.44 16.88
N ALA A 239 9.06 -36.51 17.03
CA ALA A 239 8.11 -35.85 16.12
C ALA A 239 8.10 -34.32 16.34
N GLY A 240 8.20 -33.89 17.60
CA GLY A 240 8.38 -32.48 17.95
C GLY A 240 9.67 -31.88 17.39
N ALA A 241 10.78 -32.62 17.43
CA ALA A 241 12.05 -32.22 16.84
C ALA A 241 11.96 -32.10 15.31
N ALA A 242 11.25 -33.03 14.65
CA ALA A 242 11.03 -32.99 13.20
C ALA A 242 10.25 -31.73 12.77
N ALA A 243 9.21 -31.33 13.51
CA ALA A 243 8.44 -30.12 13.22
C ALA A 243 9.29 -28.83 13.28
N VAL A 244 10.20 -28.75 14.26
CA VAL A 244 11.15 -27.62 14.37
C VAL A 244 12.16 -27.64 13.22
N ALA A 245 12.66 -28.82 12.84
CA ALA A 245 13.57 -28.96 11.71
C ALA A 245 12.90 -28.58 10.38
N GLU A 246 11.65 -28.98 10.17
CA GLU A 246 10.85 -28.60 9.01
C GLU A 246 10.66 -27.08 8.92
N LEU A 247 10.32 -26.43 10.04
CA LEU A 247 10.20 -24.97 10.08
C LEU A 247 11.49 -24.27 9.66
N ARG A 248 12.66 -24.74 10.13
CA ARG A 248 13.97 -24.18 9.76
C ARG A 248 14.24 -24.28 8.27
N CYS A 249 13.76 -25.35 7.63
CA CYS A 249 13.88 -25.55 6.18
C CYS A 249 12.77 -24.87 5.37
N SER A 250 11.72 -24.38 6.03
CA SER A 250 10.59 -23.71 5.35
C SER A 250 11.00 -22.41 4.66
N MET A 251 10.22 -21.98 3.67
CA MET A 251 10.43 -20.68 3.02
C MET A 251 10.22 -19.50 3.99
N TYR A 252 9.39 -19.66 5.02
CA TYR A 252 9.15 -18.62 6.01
C TYR A 252 10.44 -18.29 6.78
N GLU A 253 11.14 -19.29 7.29
CA GLU A 253 12.38 -19.06 8.03
C GLU A 253 13.52 -18.61 7.08
N ARG A 254 13.60 -19.17 5.87
CA ARG A 254 14.67 -18.82 4.90
C ARG A 254 14.54 -17.44 4.27
N VAL A 255 13.32 -16.94 4.04
CA VAL A 255 13.08 -15.66 3.37
C VAL A 255 12.68 -14.57 4.36
N CYS A 256 11.68 -14.83 5.21
CA CYS A 256 11.13 -13.79 6.08
C CYS A 256 12.10 -13.44 7.21
N ALA A 257 12.76 -14.44 7.84
CA ALA A 257 13.58 -14.17 9.01
C ALA A 257 14.82 -13.29 8.70
N PRO A 258 15.59 -13.50 7.62
CA PRO A 258 16.70 -12.61 7.27
C PRO A 258 16.23 -11.19 6.96
N ALA A 259 15.14 -11.03 6.20
CA ALA A 259 14.59 -9.72 5.86
C ALA A 259 14.11 -8.96 7.10
N LEU A 260 13.40 -9.63 8.00
CA LEU A 260 12.95 -9.06 9.27
C LEU A 260 14.13 -8.71 10.19
N LYS A 261 15.17 -9.55 10.21
CA LYS A 261 16.40 -9.28 10.97
C LYS A 261 17.14 -8.06 10.42
N ALA A 262 17.26 -7.94 9.10
CA ALA A 262 17.85 -6.78 8.46
C ALA A 262 17.05 -5.50 8.75
N ALA A 263 15.72 -5.55 8.62
CA ALA A 263 14.85 -4.42 8.94
C ALA A 263 14.91 -4.03 10.44
N ALA A 264 15.05 -5.01 11.34
CA ALA A 264 15.21 -4.76 12.77
C ALA A 264 16.59 -4.19 13.12
N PHE A 265 17.66 -4.61 12.43
CA PHE A 265 19.02 -4.12 12.66
C PHE A 265 19.14 -2.61 12.44
N TRP A 266 18.55 -2.11 11.36
CA TRP A 266 18.51 -0.67 11.07
C TRP A 266 17.37 0.07 11.78
N GLY A 267 16.37 -0.67 12.28
CA GLY A 267 15.10 -0.12 12.71
C GLY A 267 14.14 0.09 11.53
N TRP A 268 12.85 -0.12 11.80
CA TRP A 268 11.80 -0.03 10.78
C TRP A 268 11.71 1.36 10.14
N PRO A 269 11.76 2.49 10.88
CA PRO A 269 11.70 3.81 10.27
C PRO A 269 12.82 4.06 9.25
N ILE A 270 14.05 3.65 9.56
CA ILE A 270 15.20 3.80 8.65
C ILE A 270 15.02 2.91 7.43
N THR A 271 14.58 1.66 7.61
CA THR A 271 14.30 0.74 6.50
C THR A 271 13.26 1.31 5.54
N LEU A 272 12.20 1.91 6.06
CA LEU A 272 11.17 2.57 5.26
C LEU A 272 11.68 3.85 4.61
N ALA A 273 12.48 4.65 5.31
CA ALA A 273 13.09 5.85 4.73
C ALA A 273 14.00 5.51 3.54
N LEU A 274 14.83 4.47 3.65
CA LEU A 274 15.67 3.97 2.57
C LEU A 274 14.86 3.43 1.39
N ALA A 275 13.77 2.70 1.67
CA ALA A 275 12.85 2.24 0.63
C ALA A 275 12.17 3.41 -0.10
N GLY A 276 11.76 4.45 0.64
CA GLY A 276 11.25 5.70 0.07
C GLY A 276 12.27 6.39 -0.81
N LEU A 277 13.52 6.48 -0.36
CA LEU A 277 14.62 7.04 -1.15
C LEU A 277 14.81 6.29 -2.48
N TRP A 278 14.73 4.96 -2.49
CA TRP A 278 14.76 4.19 -3.74
C TRP A 278 13.59 4.49 -4.66
N GLY A 279 12.37 4.65 -4.11
CA GLY A 279 11.21 5.10 -4.88
C GLY A 279 11.41 6.49 -5.49
N PHE A 280 12.00 7.41 -4.74
CA PHE A 280 12.36 8.75 -5.22
C PHE A 280 13.35 8.69 -6.37
N ILE A 281 14.48 8.01 -6.19
CA ILE A 281 15.52 7.87 -7.22
C ILE A 281 14.96 7.24 -8.49
N ALA A 282 14.17 6.16 -8.36
CA ALA A 282 13.55 5.50 -9.51
C ALA A 282 12.64 6.44 -10.30
N ALA A 283 11.90 7.33 -9.64
CA ALA A 283 11.07 8.32 -10.31
C ALA A 283 11.92 9.36 -11.05
N LEU A 284 12.98 9.87 -10.43
CA LEU A 284 13.89 10.84 -11.05
C LEU A 284 14.57 10.28 -12.31
N LEU A 285 14.98 9.01 -12.28
CA LEU A 285 15.59 8.34 -13.45
C LEU A 285 14.62 8.20 -14.63
N ARG A 286 13.31 8.35 -14.40
CA ARG A 286 12.29 8.31 -15.45
C ARG A 286 11.93 9.70 -15.99
N PHE A 287 12.52 10.77 -15.45
CA PHE A 287 12.27 12.11 -15.96
C PHE A 287 12.92 12.23 -17.32
N ASP A 288 12.08 12.37 -18.34
CA ASP A 288 12.51 12.76 -19.67
C ASP A 288 12.64 14.30 -19.69
N PRO A 289 13.86 14.85 -19.86
CA PRO A 289 14.08 16.29 -19.91
C PRO A 289 13.41 16.94 -21.13
N ASP A 290 13.09 16.17 -22.17
CA ASP A 290 12.50 16.67 -23.42
C ASP A 290 10.96 16.60 -23.42
N ALA A 291 10.34 16.10 -22.35
CA ALA A 291 8.89 15.91 -22.24
C ALA A 291 8.10 17.15 -21.76
N ALA A 292 8.73 18.33 -21.73
CA ALA A 292 8.18 19.60 -21.28
C ALA A 292 7.36 20.34 -22.35
#